data_AF-A0A2W4MQQ0-F1
#
_entry.id   AF-A0A2W4MQQ0-F1
#
_cell.length_a   1.000
_cell.length_b   1.000
_cell.length_c   1.000
_cell.angle_alpha   90.00
_cell.angle_beta   90.00
_cell.angle_gamma   90.00
#
_symmetry.space_group_name_H-M   'P 1'
#
loop_
_entity.id
_entity.type
_entity.pdbx_description
1 polymer ?
#
loop_
_entity_poly.entity_id
_entity_poly.type
_entity_poly.pdbx_seq_one_letter_code
_entity_poly.pdbx_strand_id
1 'polypeptide(L)'
;MDDLGRRLRRIRKSRNLSIYEVERRTGMHFSTISKYERNERQPSLEILRELAAVYEVPVTALIADITDLEAVLPPRVAAVARDLLERPELLEAAERLAAMTGDQVRALLAFLERLGVAPARPPRAPLQGAGAAPEGRGEEPGPSGP
;
A
#
# COMPACT_ATOMS: atom_id res chain seq x y z
N MET A 1 -3.69 -9.00 8.94
CA MET A 1 -2.44 -8.93 8.17
C MET A 1 -2.50 -9.89 7.00
N ASP A 2 -2.31 -9.37 5.79
CA ASP A 2 -2.26 -10.19 4.58
C ASP A 2 -0.84 -10.73 4.41
N ASP A 3 -0.62 -12.01 4.70
CA ASP A 3 0.70 -12.62 4.50
C ASP A 3 0.90 -13.01 3.03
N LEU A 4 2.16 -13.24 2.66
CA LEU A 4 2.56 -13.53 1.28
C LEU A 4 1.75 -14.68 0.67
N GLY A 5 1.54 -15.77 1.41
CA GLY A 5 0.79 -16.93 0.94
C GLY A 5 -0.67 -16.61 0.61
N ARG A 6 -1.38 -15.89 1.49
CA ARG A 6 -2.75 -15.42 1.23
C ARG A 6 -2.81 -14.51 0.00
N ARG A 7 -1.81 -13.65 -0.18
CA ARG A 7 -1.69 -12.75 -1.34
C ARG A 7 -1.47 -13.50 -2.65
N LEU A 8 -0.54 -14.46 -2.67
CA LEU A 8 -0.30 -15.35 -3.83
C LEU A 8 -1.60 -16.06 -4.23
N ARG A 9 -2.32 -16.63 -3.26
CA ARG A 9 -3.59 -17.33 -3.51
C ARG A 9 -4.67 -16.40 -4.05
N ARG A 10 -4.78 -15.19 -3.52
CA ARG A 10 -5.77 -14.19 -3.97
C ARG A 10 -5.50 -13.78 -5.40
N ILE A 11 -4.25 -13.44 -5.74
CA ILE A 11 -3.87 -13.01 -7.08
C ILE A 11 -4.09 -14.15 -8.08
N ARG A 12 -3.69 -15.38 -7.75
CA ARG A 12 -3.96 -16.53 -8.62
C ARG A 12 -5.44 -16.67 -8.93
N LYS A 13 -6.29 -16.57 -7.89
CA LYS A 13 -7.75 -16.66 -8.03
C LYS A 13 -8.35 -15.50 -8.82
N SER A 14 -7.87 -14.25 -8.62
CA SER A 14 -8.37 -13.10 -9.39
C SER A 14 -8.00 -13.19 -10.87
N ARG A 15 -6.96 -13.95 -11.22
CA ARG A 15 -6.61 -14.31 -12.60
C ARG A 15 -7.32 -15.55 -13.12
N ASN A 16 -8.28 -16.12 -12.39
CA ASN A 16 -9.00 -17.34 -12.74
C ASN A 16 -8.09 -18.56 -13.01
N LEU A 17 -6.89 -18.59 -12.42
CA LEU A 17 -5.95 -19.70 -12.60
C LEU A 17 -6.19 -20.78 -11.55
N SER A 18 -6.28 -22.04 -11.98
CA SER A 18 -6.20 -23.18 -11.05
C SER A 18 -4.77 -23.39 -10.59
N ILE A 19 -4.56 -24.08 -9.47
CA ILE A 19 -3.18 -24.39 -9.01
C ILE A 19 -2.44 -25.29 -10.02
N TYR A 20 -3.17 -26.16 -10.72
CA TYR A 20 -2.64 -27.04 -11.77
C TYR A 20 -2.29 -26.27 -13.06
N GLU A 21 -2.97 -25.16 -13.34
CA GLU A 21 -2.58 -24.27 -14.45
C GLU A 21 -1.23 -23.60 -14.15
N VAL A 22 -1.05 -23.14 -12.90
CA VAL A 22 0.22 -22.57 -12.48
C VAL A 22 1.33 -23.60 -12.55
N GLU A 23 1.06 -24.84 -12.13
CA GLU A 23 2.00 -25.95 -12.30
C GLU A 23 2.38 -26.16 -13.76
N ARG A 24 1.42 -26.22 -14.69
CA ARG A 24 1.72 -26.35 -16.11
C ARG A 24 2.58 -25.22 -16.66
N ARG A 25 2.35 -23.98 -16.21
CA ARG A 25 3.03 -22.79 -16.71
C ARG A 25 4.41 -22.55 -16.09
N THR A 26 4.64 -23.02 -14.86
CA THR A 26 5.92 -22.88 -14.13
C THR A 26 6.76 -24.16 -14.14
N GLY A 27 6.16 -25.32 -14.44
CA GLY A 27 6.79 -26.62 -14.19
C GLY A 27 6.90 -26.98 -12.69
N MET A 28 6.40 -26.13 -11.79
CA MET A 28 6.44 -26.38 -10.36
C MET A 28 5.24 -27.22 -9.92
N HIS A 29 5.50 -28.34 -9.27
CA HIS A 29 4.43 -29.23 -8.79
C HIS A 29 3.41 -28.51 -7.90
N PHE A 30 2.11 -28.79 -8.05
CA PHE A 30 1.03 -28.10 -7.32
C PHE A 30 1.22 -28.08 -5.80
N SER A 31 1.82 -29.13 -5.24
CA SER A 31 2.05 -29.24 -3.80
C SER A 31 3.07 -28.22 -3.30
N THR A 32 4.06 -27.85 -4.12
CA THR A 32 5.03 -26.79 -3.80
C THR A 32 4.34 -25.43 -3.82
N ILE A 33 3.55 -25.15 -4.85
CA ILE A 33 2.75 -23.91 -4.95
C ILE A 33 1.79 -23.81 -3.75
N SER A 34 1.15 -24.93 -3.37
CA SER A 34 0.23 -24.99 -2.23
C SER A 34 0.92 -24.68 -0.90
N LYS A 35 2.17 -25.13 -0.71
CA LYS A 35 2.97 -24.79 0.47
C LYS A 35 3.30 -23.30 0.51
N TYR A 36 3.57 -22.67 -0.63
CA TYR A 36 3.73 -21.21 -0.70
C TYR A 36 2.43 -20.49 -0.34
N GLU A 37 1.29 -20.89 -0.90
CA GLU A 37 -0.01 -20.27 -0.61
C GLU A 37 -0.46 -20.41 0.85
N ARG A 38 0.04 -21.42 1.57
CA ARG A 38 -0.27 -21.67 2.98
C ARG A 38 0.81 -21.14 3.93
N ASN A 39 1.84 -20.46 3.42
CA ASN A 39 3.02 -19.99 4.17
C ASN A 39 3.81 -21.10 4.89
N GLU A 40 3.69 -22.35 4.43
CA GLU A 40 4.46 -23.47 4.96
C GLU A 40 5.87 -23.54 4.37
N ARG A 41 6.10 -22.79 3.28
CA ARG A 41 7.40 -22.62 2.66
C ARG A 41 7.54 -21.19 2.18
N GLN A 42 8.73 -20.63 2.29
CA GLN A 42 9.04 -19.30 1.76
C GLN A 42 9.59 -19.43 0.33
N PRO A 43 8.99 -18.78 -0.67
CA PRO A 43 9.52 -18.74 -2.03
C PRO A 43 10.74 -17.81 -2.10
N SER A 44 11.71 -18.13 -2.95
CA SER A 44 12.81 -17.22 -3.28
C SER A 44 12.30 -16.07 -4.15
N LEU A 45 13.10 -15.00 -4.30
CA LEU A 45 12.75 -13.91 -5.23
C LEU A 45 12.63 -14.39 -6.68
N GLU A 46 13.41 -15.38 -7.09
CA GLU A 46 13.32 -15.98 -8.42
C GLU A 46 11.98 -16.69 -8.63
N ILE A 47 11.54 -17.51 -7.66
CA ILE A 47 10.22 -18.13 -7.65
C ILE A 47 9.12 -17.06 -7.70
N LEU A 48 9.26 -15.98 -6.94
CA LEU A 48 8.29 -14.89 -6.94
C LEU A 48 8.21 -14.19 -8.30
N ARG A 49 9.33 -13.99 -9.00
CA ARG A 49 9.34 -13.44 -10.37
C ARG A 49 8.64 -14.36 -11.35
N GLU A 50 8.87 -15.66 -11.25
CA GLU A 50 8.23 -16.67 -12.10
C GLU A 50 6.71 -16.70 -11.88
N LEU A 51 6.27 -16.74 -10.62
CA LEU A 51 4.85 -16.66 -10.26
C LEU A 51 4.24 -15.34 -10.72
N ALA A 52 4.94 -14.21 -10.57
CA ALA A 52 4.48 -12.90 -11.02
C ALA A 52 4.27 -12.86 -12.54
N ALA A 53 5.18 -13.49 -13.31
CA ALA A 53 5.04 -13.62 -14.76
C ALA A 53 3.80 -14.44 -15.15
N VAL A 54 3.57 -15.58 -14.48
CA VAL A 54 2.37 -16.41 -14.71
C VAL A 54 1.08 -15.70 -14.31
N TYR A 55 1.13 -14.92 -13.22
CA TYR A 55 0.02 -14.12 -12.74
C TYR A 55 -0.14 -12.79 -13.49
N GLU A 56 0.78 -12.47 -14.42
CA GLU A 56 0.80 -11.24 -15.21
C GLU A 56 0.64 -9.97 -14.34
N VAL A 57 1.34 -9.96 -13.21
CA VAL A 57 1.47 -8.82 -12.31
C VAL A 57 2.94 -8.46 -12.17
N PRO A 58 3.28 -7.20 -11.85
CA PRO A 58 4.63 -6.89 -11.40
C PRO A 58 4.94 -7.68 -10.12
N VAL A 59 6.20 -8.10 -9.94
CA VAL A 59 6.62 -8.84 -8.73
C VAL A 59 6.31 -8.07 -7.45
N THR A 60 6.33 -6.73 -7.53
CA THR A 60 5.92 -5.82 -6.44
C THR A 60 4.49 -6.09 -5.98
N ALA A 61 3.55 -6.51 -6.84
CA ALA A 61 2.20 -6.85 -6.40
C ALA A 61 2.15 -8.08 -5.47
N LEU A 62 3.16 -8.95 -5.52
CA LEU A 62 3.25 -10.13 -4.65
C LEU A 62 3.87 -9.80 -3.29
N ILE A 63 4.77 -8.83 -3.24
CA ILE A 63 5.57 -8.50 -2.05
C ILE A 63 5.16 -7.20 -1.36
N ALA A 64 4.57 -6.27 -2.10
CA ALA A 64 4.15 -4.99 -1.56
C ALA A 64 2.97 -5.24 -0.64
N ASP A 65 3.19 -5.03 0.65
CA ASP A 65 2.07 -4.96 1.55
C ASP A 65 1.32 -3.66 1.24
N ILE A 66 0.00 -3.75 1.09
CA ILE A 66 -0.83 -2.54 0.87
C ILE A 66 -0.70 -1.62 2.10
N THR A 67 -0.33 -2.19 3.24
CA THR A 67 0.03 -1.52 4.48
C THR A 67 1.28 -0.62 4.38
N ASP A 68 2.13 -0.79 3.36
CA ASP A 68 3.30 0.09 3.13
C ASP A 68 3.02 1.24 2.14
N LEU A 69 1.76 1.42 1.69
CA LEU A 69 1.40 2.62 0.93
C LEU A 69 1.75 3.90 1.70
N GLU A 70 1.65 3.89 3.04
CA GLU A 70 2.08 5.00 3.89
C GLU A 70 3.61 5.20 3.93
N ALA A 71 4.38 4.13 3.75
CA ALA A 71 5.84 4.19 3.73
C ALA A 71 6.39 4.65 2.37
N VAL A 72 5.64 4.45 1.29
CA VAL A 72 6.08 4.71 -0.09
C VAL A 72 5.44 5.96 -0.69
N LEU A 73 4.20 6.29 -0.31
CA LEU A 73 3.47 7.42 -0.88
C LEU A 73 3.45 8.62 0.08
N PRO A 74 3.41 9.86 -0.45
CA PRO A 74 3.16 11.02 0.38
C PRO A 74 1.86 10.85 1.19
N PRO A 75 1.78 11.34 2.45
CA PRO A 75 0.64 11.07 3.34
C PRO A 75 -0.73 11.38 2.74
N ARG A 76 -0.82 12.45 1.94
CA ARG A 76 -2.05 12.82 1.22
C ARG A 76 -2.46 11.78 0.18
N VAL A 77 -1.50 11.22 -0.56
CA VAL A 77 -1.75 10.23 -1.61
C VAL A 77 -2.10 8.87 -0.99
N ALA A 78 -1.43 8.49 0.11
CA ALA A 78 -1.75 7.27 0.84
C ALA A 78 -3.19 7.29 1.40
N ALA A 79 -3.64 8.42 1.95
CA ALA A 79 -5.00 8.59 2.43
C ALA A 79 -6.04 8.42 1.30
N VAL A 80 -5.81 9.09 0.16
CA VAL A 80 -6.68 8.94 -1.03
C VAL A 80 -6.67 7.50 -1.54
N ALA A 81 -5.51 6.85 -1.61
CA ALA A 81 -5.41 5.47 -2.07
C ALA A 81 -6.21 4.51 -1.19
N ARG A 82 -6.20 4.70 0.15
CA ARG A 82 -7.06 3.93 1.05
C ARG A 82 -8.54 4.14 0.75
N ASP A 83 -8.97 5.40 0.65
CA ASP A 83 -10.38 5.72 0.37
C ASP A 83 -10.85 5.12 -0.96
N LEU A 84 -9.98 5.07 -1.97
CA LEU A 84 -10.25 4.42 -3.26
C LEU A 84 -10.34 2.89 -3.15
N LEU A 85 -9.45 2.26 -2.38
CA LEU A 85 -9.42 0.80 -2.22
C LEU A 85 -10.62 0.26 -1.43
N GLU A 86 -11.19 1.05 -0.52
CA GLU A 86 -12.35 0.66 0.29
C GLU A 86 -13.70 0.90 -0.41
N ARG A 87 -13.71 1.59 -1.56
CA ARG A 87 -14.94 2.01 -2.26
C ARG A 87 -14.86 1.66 -3.76
N PRO A 88 -15.42 0.52 -4.20
CA PRO A 88 -15.24 0.00 -5.55
C PRO A 88 -15.72 0.96 -6.65
N GLU A 89 -16.73 1.79 -6.38
CA GLU A 89 -17.22 2.81 -7.33
C GLU A 89 -16.18 3.92 -7.58
N LEU A 90 -15.33 4.21 -6.59
CA LEU A 90 -14.27 5.19 -6.74
C LEU A 90 -13.10 4.64 -7.55
N LEU A 91 -12.85 3.34 -7.51
CA LEU A 91 -11.80 2.72 -8.32
C LEU A 91 -12.14 2.83 -9.82
N GLU A 92 -13.37 2.53 -10.21
CA GLU A 92 -13.83 2.71 -11.59
C GLU A 92 -13.74 4.18 -12.03
N ALA A 93 -14.13 5.11 -11.15
CA ALA A 93 -13.96 6.53 -11.42
C ALA A 93 -12.48 6.90 -11.59
N ALA A 94 -11.59 6.41 -10.73
CA ALA A 94 -10.15 6.67 -10.80
C ALA A 94 -9.52 6.17 -12.11
N GLU A 95 -9.93 5.00 -12.61
CA GLU A 95 -9.48 4.49 -13.90
C GLU A 95 -9.89 5.41 -15.06
N ARG A 96 -11.14 5.88 -15.06
CA ARG A 96 -11.63 6.84 -16.06
C ARG A 96 -10.90 8.18 -15.97
N LEU A 97 -10.64 8.66 -14.76
CA LEU A 97 -9.87 9.88 -14.51
C LEU A 97 -8.42 9.75 -14.98
N ALA A 98 -7.78 8.59 -14.77
CA ALA A 98 -6.41 8.34 -15.20
C ALA A 98 -6.25 8.35 -16.72
N ALA A 99 -7.32 8.09 -17.48
CA ALA A 99 -7.35 8.18 -18.93
C ALA A 99 -7.54 9.63 -19.45
N MET A 100 -7.80 10.60 -18.58
CA MET A 100 -8.03 12.00 -18.98
C MET A 100 -6.70 12.72 -19.29
N THR A 101 -6.73 13.57 -20.31
CA THR A 101 -5.65 14.53 -20.59
C THR A 101 -5.60 15.63 -19.52
N GLY A 102 -4.45 16.31 -19.41
CA GLY A 102 -4.29 17.41 -18.45
C GLY A 102 -5.32 18.53 -18.60
N ASP A 103 -5.73 18.86 -19.84
CA ASP A 103 -6.79 19.84 -20.09
C ASP A 103 -8.16 19.35 -19.60
N GLN A 104 -8.47 18.08 -19.85
CA GLN A 104 -9.71 17.47 -19.36
C GLN A 104 -9.75 17.43 -17.83
N VAL A 105 -8.62 17.13 -17.16
CA VAL A 105 -8.54 17.16 -15.70
C VAL A 105 -8.78 18.58 -15.17
N ARG A 106 -8.15 19.60 -15.77
CA ARG A 106 -8.38 21.01 -15.40
C ARG A 106 -9.85 21.42 -15.59
N ALA A 107 -10.44 21.05 -16.71
CA ALA A 107 -11.85 21.34 -17.00
C ALA A 107 -12.78 20.65 -15.99
N LEU A 108 -12.48 19.41 -15.61
CA LEU A 108 -13.25 18.68 -14.60
C LEU A 108 -13.13 19.34 -13.22
N LEU A 109 -11.93 19.75 -12.81
CA LEU A 109 -11.75 20.44 -11.53
C LEU A 109 -12.56 21.74 -11.47
N ALA A 110 -12.50 22.56 -12.52
CA ALA A 110 -13.30 23.79 -12.62
C ALA A 110 -14.81 23.50 -12.61
N PHE A 111 -15.23 22.40 -13.22
CA PHE A 111 -16.63 21.97 -13.19
C PHE A 111 -17.08 21.55 -11.78
N LEU A 112 -16.28 20.74 -11.08
CA LEU A 112 -16.57 20.30 -9.71
C LEU A 112 -16.61 21.47 -8.73
N GLU A 113 -15.71 22.44 -8.86
CA GLU A 113 -15.74 23.68 -8.08
C GLU A 113 -17.05 24.45 -8.27
N ARG A 114 -17.52 24.54 -9.53
CA ARG A 114 -18.79 25.23 -9.84
C ARG A 114 -20.02 24.49 -9.32
N LEU A 115 -19.93 23.19 -9.11
CA LEU A 115 -20.94 22.39 -8.42
C LEU A 115 -20.84 22.48 -6.88
N GLY A 116 -19.81 23.14 -6.34
CA GLY A 116 -19.59 23.26 -4.90
C GLY A 116 -19.01 21.99 -4.26
N VAL A 117 -18.39 21.09 -5.04
CA VAL A 117 -17.72 19.90 -4.52
C VAL A 117 -16.38 20.32 -3.93
N ALA A 118 -16.34 20.47 -2.60
CA ALA A 118 -15.11 20.82 -1.89
C ALA A 118 -14.13 19.64 -1.84
N PRO A 119 -12.81 19.88 -1.88
CA PRO A 119 -11.84 18.82 -1.65
C PRO A 119 -12.02 18.23 -0.25
N ALA A 120 -11.86 16.91 -0.13
CA ALA A 120 -11.85 16.24 1.16
C ALA A 120 -10.83 16.93 2.08
N ARG A 121 -11.30 17.40 3.25
CA ARG A 121 -10.45 18.06 4.24
C ARG A 121 -9.30 17.10 4.58
N PRO A 122 -8.02 17.50 4.47
CA PRO A 122 -6.94 16.58 4.79
C PRO A 122 -7.06 16.12 6.24
N PRO A 123 -6.71 14.86 6.56
CA PRO A 123 -6.61 14.44 7.96
C PRO A 123 -5.65 15.39 8.66
N ARG A 124 -6.07 15.96 9.78
CA ARG A 124 -5.18 16.74 10.64
C ARG A 124 -3.99 15.86 10.95
N ALA A 125 -2.79 16.25 10.50
CA ALA A 125 -1.57 15.65 11.02
C ALA A 125 -1.63 15.78 12.55
N PRO A 126 -1.28 14.72 13.31
CA PRO A 126 -1.12 14.87 14.74
C PRO A 126 -0.11 16.00 14.96
N LEU A 127 -0.46 16.96 15.82
CA LEU A 127 0.46 18.00 16.28
C LEU A 127 1.64 17.30 16.97
N GLN A 128 2.70 17.00 16.22
CA GLN A 128 3.99 16.67 16.83
C GLN A 128 4.64 18.01 17.23
N GLY A 129 4.72 18.22 18.55
CA GLY A 129 5.55 19.27 19.14
C GLY A 129 4.78 20.44 19.76
N ALA A 130 4.17 20.23 20.93
CA ALA A 130 4.25 21.24 21.98
C ALA A 130 5.41 20.82 22.89
N GLY A 131 6.58 21.42 22.67
CA GLY A 131 7.71 21.27 23.56
C GLY A 131 7.34 21.77 24.96
N ALA A 132 7.59 20.95 25.97
CA ALA A 132 7.75 21.40 27.34
C ALA A 132 9.26 21.64 27.56
N ALA A 133 9.57 22.89 27.91
CA ALA A 133 10.90 23.40 28.22
C ALA A 133 11.58 22.64 29.39
N PRO A 134 12.91 22.74 29.55
CA PRO A 134 13.60 22.15 30.67
C PRO A 134 13.38 23.00 31.92
N GLU A 135 12.72 22.47 32.95
CA GLU A 135 12.78 23.07 34.28
C GLU A 135 14.12 22.70 34.93
N GLY A 136 15.00 23.68 35.03
CA GLY A 136 16.13 23.64 35.94
C GLY A 136 15.70 23.90 37.38
N ARG A 137 16.10 22.99 38.28
CA ARG A 137 16.38 23.20 39.71
C ARG A 137 17.48 22.18 40.02
N GLY A 138 18.71 22.55 40.32
CA GLY A 138 19.12 23.34 41.47
C GLY A 138 19.87 22.39 42.41
N GLU A 139 21.16 22.14 42.15
CA GLU A 139 22.07 21.53 43.12
C GLU A 139 23.27 22.47 43.27
N GLU A 140 23.32 23.14 44.43
CA GLU A 140 24.43 23.95 44.89
C GLU A 140 25.68 23.08 45.15
N PRO A 141 26.90 23.54 44.86
CA PRO A 141 28.11 22.89 45.33
C PRO A 141 28.34 23.23 46.81
N GLY A 142 28.42 22.21 47.66
CA GLY A 142 28.80 22.36 49.08
C GLY A 142 30.21 22.99 49.23
N PRO A 143 30.45 23.74 50.31
CA PRO A 143 31.65 24.57 50.42
C PRO A 143 32.92 23.73 50.62
N SER A 144 33.95 24.05 49.83
CA SER A 144 35.34 23.77 50.18
C SER A 144 35.71 24.62 51.39
N GLY A 145 36.05 23.96 52.51
CA GLY A 145 36.73 24.58 53.64
C GLY A 145 38.26 24.46 53.52
N PRO A 146 39.02 25.37 54.16
CA PRO A 146 40.48 25.39 54.17
C PRO A 146 41.12 24.32 55.06
#